data_AF-A0A960DSN6-F1
#
_entry.id   AF-A0A960DSN6-F1
#
_cell.length_a   1.000
_cell.length_b   1.000
_cell.length_c   1.000
_cell.angle_alpha   90.00
_cell.angle_beta   90.00
_cell.angle_gamma   90.00
#
_symmetry.space_group_name_H-M   'P 1'
#
loop_
_entity.id
_entity.type
_entity.pdbx_description
1 polymer ?
#
loop_
_entity_poly.entity_id
_entity_poly.type
_entity_poly.pdbx_seq_one_letter_code
_entity_poly.pdbx_strand_id
1 'polypeptide(L)'
;MDLGRRRLVVGAAAAVAGGAALGVARVLGEPDPVEVRAATVTDRGLSDRVTVAGSWPTTTTTTTLPNLDPTTGLGVSGPIGPPWPLEFTVGDAIVPEIALYQSPGVPVPTGRTIPNPTVEGYKLVVLVRDQQPDWLQVQINQRPNGATCWIKASDVALRTVPNHILIERGAKRLSVYHGDEQLMSTAVAPGRDSSPTPLGAFYVDILTRPSNPNGPYGPFQVSVTGFSEVYESFGGGNGQIAVHGTNRPELIGTPASHGCVRMTNEDITALIPLARQGTPVVIVA
;
A
#
# COMPACT_ATOMS: atom_id res chain seq x y z
N MET A 1 -55.76 -34.83 -32.27
CA MET A 1 -54.34 -34.84 -31.87
C MET A 1 -53.88 -33.40 -31.84
N ASP A 2 -53.41 -32.99 -30.67
CA ASP A 2 -53.47 -31.64 -30.12
C ASP A 2 -52.32 -30.73 -30.59
N LEU A 3 -52.63 -29.44 -30.75
CA LEU A 3 -51.73 -28.39 -31.23
C LEU A 3 -50.79 -27.96 -30.10
N GLY A 4 -49.50 -28.24 -30.25
CA GLY A 4 -48.44 -27.90 -29.30
C GLY A 4 -48.30 -26.40 -29.07
N ARG A 5 -48.86 -25.91 -27.95
CA ARG A 5 -48.59 -24.58 -27.39
C ARG A 5 -47.16 -24.52 -26.87
N ARG A 6 -46.29 -23.77 -27.57
CA ARG A 6 -45.01 -23.29 -27.02
C ARG A 6 -45.32 -22.24 -25.94
N ARG A 7 -45.03 -22.55 -24.67
CA ARG A 7 -44.99 -21.55 -23.59
C ARG A 7 -43.72 -20.72 -23.75
N LEU A 8 -43.89 -19.46 -24.14
CA LEU A 8 -42.89 -18.42 -23.97
C LEU A 8 -42.74 -18.16 -22.47
N VAL A 9 -41.58 -18.51 -21.89
CA VAL A 9 -41.23 -18.03 -20.55
C VAL A 9 -40.65 -16.63 -20.74
N VAL A 10 -41.48 -15.61 -20.50
CA VAL A 10 -41.04 -14.23 -20.35
C VAL A 10 -40.39 -14.13 -18.98
N GLY A 11 -39.07 -14.29 -18.94
CA GLY A 11 -38.26 -13.94 -17.78
C GLY A 11 -38.17 -12.42 -17.72
N ALA A 12 -38.86 -11.83 -16.73
CA ALA A 12 -38.79 -10.42 -16.44
C ALA A 12 -37.32 -10.03 -16.16
N ALA A 13 -36.76 -9.16 -17.00
CA ALA A 13 -35.54 -8.45 -16.70
C ALA A 13 -35.83 -7.50 -15.53
N ALA A 14 -35.49 -7.94 -14.31
CA ALA A 14 -35.40 -7.04 -13.18
C ALA A 14 -34.18 -6.12 -13.44
N ALA A 15 -34.47 -4.87 -13.78
CA ALA A 15 -33.49 -3.80 -13.76
C ALA A 15 -32.96 -3.65 -12.33
N VAL A 16 -31.81 -4.25 -12.05
CA VAL A 16 -31.01 -3.87 -10.88
C VAL A 16 -30.34 -2.56 -11.28
N ALA A 17 -30.79 -1.47 -10.66
CA ALA A 17 -30.20 -0.15 -10.81
C ALA A 17 -28.71 -0.21 -10.42
N GLY A 18 -27.87 -0.33 -11.44
CA GLY A 18 -26.43 -0.21 -11.34
C GLY A 18 -26.08 1.24 -11.00
N GLY A 19 -25.43 1.41 -9.85
CA GLY A 19 -24.87 2.67 -9.40
C GLY A 19 -23.53 2.45 -8.73
N ALA A 20 -22.68 1.60 -9.30
CA ALA A 20 -21.27 1.59 -8.96
C ALA A 20 -20.63 2.82 -9.62
N ALA A 21 -20.54 3.91 -8.85
CA ALA A 21 -19.69 5.02 -9.24
C ALA A 21 -18.22 4.57 -9.08
N LEU A 22 -17.70 3.85 -10.08
CA LEU A 22 -16.31 4.01 -10.48
C LEU A 22 -16.18 5.44 -11.03
N GLY A 23 -16.15 6.40 -10.09
CA GLY A 23 -15.76 7.75 -10.41
C GLY A 23 -14.30 7.67 -10.84
N VAL A 24 -14.02 8.06 -12.08
CA VAL A 24 -12.67 8.19 -12.62
C VAL A 24 -11.87 9.06 -11.65
N ALA A 25 -11.08 8.44 -10.80
CA ALA A 25 -10.17 9.14 -9.90
C ALA A 25 -9.12 9.80 -10.79
N ARG A 26 -9.02 11.13 -10.70
CA ARG A 26 -8.03 11.87 -11.46
C ARG A 26 -6.65 11.55 -10.88
N VAL A 27 -5.79 10.92 -11.68
CA VAL A 27 -4.38 10.70 -11.35
C VAL A 27 -3.73 12.05 -11.07
N LEU A 28 -3.09 12.19 -9.91
CA LEU A 28 -2.26 13.34 -9.63
C LEU A 28 -0.91 13.10 -10.32
N GLY A 29 -0.51 14.01 -11.21
CA GLY A 29 0.90 14.12 -11.60
C GLY A 29 1.75 14.46 -10.39
N GLU A 30 3.04 14.11 -10.43
CA GLU A 30 3.95 14.44 -9.33
C GLU A 30 3.88 15.94 -9.02
N PRO A 31 3.60 16.34 -7.76
CA PRO A 31 3.68 17.75 -7.38
C PRO A 31 5.14 18.20 -7.45
N ASP A 32 5.35 19.45 -7.88
CA ASP A 32 6.66 20.11 -7.80
C ASP A 32 7.22 20.03 -6.36
N PRO A 33 8.54 19.96 -6.17
CA PRO A 33 9.14 19.92 -4.84
C PRO A 33 8.74 21.18 -4.06
N VAL A 34 7.94 20.99 -3.02
CA VAL A 34 7.58 22.04 -2.06
C VAL A 34 8.73 22.16 -1.06
N GLU A 35 9.34 23.34 -0.94
CA GLU A 35 10.22 23.67 0.18
C GLU A 35 9.43 23.56 1.48
N VAL A 36 9.70 22.50 2.25
CA VAL A 36 9.16 22.33 3.59
C VAL A 36 9.93 23.26 4.52
N ARG A 37 9.31 24.36 4.94
CA ARG A 37 9.82 25.14 6.07
C ARG A 37 9.58 24.33 7.33
N ALA A 38 10.67 23.88 7.97
CA ALA A 38 10.64 23.21 9.25
C ALA A 38 9.84 24.04 10.27
N ALA A 39 8.68 23.53 10.67
CA ALA A 39 8.03 23.99 11.88
C ALA A 39 8.82 23.38 13.04
N THR A 40 9.42 24.22 13.88
CA THR A 40 10.03 23.78 15.14
C THR A 40 8.95 23.16 16.01
N VAL A 41 8.86 21.82 15.98
CA VAL A 41 8.15 21.04 16.99
C VAL A 41 8.99 21.11 18.25
N THR A 42 8.46 21.76 19.29
CA THR A 42 9.09 21.76 20.61
C THR A 42 9.14 20.32 21.13
N ASP A 43 10.36 19.85 21.38
CA ASP A 43 10.70 18.58 21.99
C ASP A 43 9.79 18.29 23.20
N ARG A 44 8.88 17.33 23.01
CA ARG A 44 8.24 16.61 24.10
C ARG A 44 8.58 15.13 23.94
N GLY A 45 9.75 14.74 24.43
CA GLY A 45 9.99 13.41 24.97
C GLY A 45 10.46 12.38 23.94
N LEU A 46 11.77 12.35 23.71
CA LEU A 46 12.49 11.34 22.93
C LEU A 46 12.63 9.95 23.60
N SER A 47 11.86 9.60 24.65
CA SER A 47 12.14 8.39 25.44
C SER A 47 11.44 7.09 25.02
N ASP A 48 10.39 7.14 24.19
CA ASP A 48 9.58 5.95 23.86
C ASP A 48 9.63 5.62 22.37
N ARG A 49 10.83 5.41 21.82
CA ARG A 49 10.96 4.86 20.47
C ARG A 49 10.48 3.41 20.49
N VAL A 50 9.36 3.13 19.83
CA VAL A 50 8.95 1.75 19.56
C VAL A 50 10.07 1.04 18.80
N THR A 51 10.57 -0.06 19.37
CA THR A 51 11.58 -0.89 18.73
C THR A 51 10.95 -1.61 17.56
N VAL A 52 11.10 -1.07 16.35
CA VAL A 52 10.75 -1.78 15.11
C VAL A 52 11.84 -2.82 14.86
N ALA A 53 11.48 -4.10 14.84
CA ALA A 53 12.43 -5.17 14.53
C ALA A 53 12.83 -5.12 13.05
N GLY A 54 14.02 -5.64 12.73
CA GLY A 54 14.54 -5.74 11.38
C GLY A 54 15.43 -4.56 10.98
N SER A 55 16.08 -4.67 9.83
CA SER A 55 16.96 -3.67 9.27
C SER A 55 16.63 -3.49 7.79
N TRP A 56 16.72 -2.26 7.27
CA TRP A 56 16.76 -2.10 5.83
C TRP A 56 18.00 -2.84 5.28
N PRO A 57 17.87 -3.63 4.20
CA PRO A 57 19.03 -4.29 3.61
C PRO A 57 20.06 -3.24 3.22
N THR A 58 21.16 -3.21 3.97
CA THR A 58 22.34 -2.40 3.72
C THR A 58 23.25 -3.27 2.87
N THR A 59 23.14 -3.13 1.55
CA THR A 59 23.97 -3.74 0.50
C THR A 59 24.99 -4.77 0.99
N THR A 60 24.52 -5.93 1.48
CA THR A 60 25.38 -6.99 1.96
C THR A 60 24.70 -8.30 1.69
N THR A 61 25.32 -9.06 0.79
CA THR A 61 25.07 -10.44 0.41
C THR A 61 24.81 -11.31 1.65
N THR A 62 23.55 -11.39 2.10
CA THR A 62 23.16 -12.33 3.15
C THR A 62 22.32 -13.40 2.51
N THR A 63 23.01 -14.50 2.17
CA THR A 63 22.51 -15.75 1.60
C THR A 63 21.68 -16.52 2.63
N THR A 64 20.64 -15.92 3.19
CA THR A 64 19.54 -16.68 3.77
C THR A 64 18.52 -16.85 2.66
N LEU A 65 18.33 -18.09 2.21
CA LEU A 65 17.26 -18.40 1.27
C LEU A 65 15.96 -17.80 1.82
N PRO A 66 15.24 -16.97 1.07
CA PRO A 66 13.97 -16.43 1.53
C PRO A 66 13.05 -17.61 1.86
N ASN A 67 12.26 -17.47 2.92
CA ASN A 67 11.23 -18.45 3.25
C ASN A 67 10.13 -18.31 2.16
N LEU A 68 10.27 -19.08 1.09
CA LEU A 68 9.35 -19.05 -0.04
C LEU A 68 8.08 -19.82 0.32
N ASP A 69 6.93 -19.25 0.00
CA ASP A 69 5.68 -19.98 0.02
C ASP A 69 5.74 -21.11 -1.04
N PRO A 70 5.58 -22.38 -0.65
CA PRO A 70 5.78 -23.51 -1.55
C PRO A 70 4.71 -23.62 -2.65
N THR A 71 3.57 -22.93 -2.50
CA THR A 71 2.47 -22.93 -3.46
C THR A 71 2.67 -21.85 -4.52
N THR A 72 3.12 -20.67 -4.10
CA THR A 72 3.21 -19.49 -4.97
C THR A 72 4.63 -19.23 -5.47
N GLY A 73 5.66 -19.68 -4.76
CA GLY A 73 7.06 -19.36 -5.00
C GLY A 73 7.45 -17.93 -4.61
N LEU A 74 6.55 -17.20 -3.93
CA LEU A 74 6.82 -15.84 -3.44
C LEU A 74 7.49 -15.90 -2.07
N GLY A 75 8.45 -15.01 -1.84
CA GLY A 75 8.97 -14.76 -0.49
C GLY A 75 8.02 -13.86 0.28
N VAL A 76 8.22 -13.75 1.59
CA VAL A 76 7.60 -12.70 2.41
C VAL A 76 8.71 -11.81 2.95
N SER A 77 8.53 -10.49 2.84
CA SER A 77 9.47 -9.52 3.35
C SER A 77 9.69 -9.78 4.84
N GLY A 78 10.96 -9.88 5.22
CA GLY A 78 11.34 -9.81 6.62
C GLY A 78 10.94 -8.45 7.21
N PRO A 79 10.98 -8.33 8.55
CA PRO A 79 10.64 -7.09 9.21
C PRO A 79 11.56 -5.95 8.71
N ILE A 80 10.99 -4.77 8.53
CA ILE A 80 11.70 -3.58 8.08
C ILE A 80 11.82 -2.65 9.28
N GLY A 81 13.04 -2.26 9.62
CA GLY A 81 13.33 -1.41 10.77
C GLY A 81 14.64 -0.62 10.61
N PRO A 82 14.98 0.18 11.62
CA PRO A 82 16.22 0.95 11.65
C PRO A 82 17.48 0.07 11.58
N PRO A 83 18.64 0.62 11.14
CA PRO A 83 18.83 2.00 10.69
C PRO A 83 18.10 2.26 9.37
N TRP A 84 17.40 3.41 9.30
CA TRP A 84 16.68 3.81 8.10
C TRP A 84 17.65 4.48 7.12
N PRO A 85 17.66 4.08 5.83
CA PRO A 85 18.39 4.82 4.83
C PRO A 85 17.74 6.21 4.62
N LEU A 86 18.52 7.17 4.11
CA LEU A 86 18.00 8.49 3.73
C LEU A 86 17.12 8.44 2.47
N GLU A 87 17.30 7.40 1.65
CA GLU A 87 16.58 7.19 0.41
C GLU A 87 16.24 5.72 0.22
N PHE A 88 15.08 5.45 -0.39
CA PHE A 88 14.58 4.12 -0.70
C PHE A 88 14.44 3.96 -2.21
N THR A 89 15.02 2.90 -2.77
CA THR A 89 14.94 2.61 -4.21
C THR A 89 13.58 2.03 -4.59
N VAL A 90 12.99 2.59 -5.64
CA VAL A 90 11.68 2.25 -6.17
C VAL A 90 11.80 1.97 -7.67
N GLY A 91 11.12 0.94 -8.14
CA GLY A 91 10.99 0.63 -9.57
C GLY A 91 9.62 1.03 -10.10
N ASP A 92 9.59 1.91 -11.10
CA ASP A 92 8.38 2.20 -11.87
C ASP A 92 8.35 1.30 -13.11
N ALA A 93 7.30 0.49 -13.28
CA ALA A 93 7.19 -0.39 -14.43
C ALA A 93 7.17 0.38 -15.77
N ILE A 94 7.99 -0.07 -16.73
CA ILE A 94 8.08 0.49 -18.10
C ILE A 94 7.67 -0.52 -19.19
N VAL A 95 7.37 -1.75 -18.79
CA VAL A 95 6.78 -2.80 -19.64
C VAL A 95 5.29 -2.96 -19.32
N PRO A 96 4.47 -3.50 -20.24
CA PRO A 96 3.04 -3.70 -19.99
C PRO A 96 2.73 -4.82 -18.97
N GLU A 97 3.69 -5.70 -18.71
CA GLU A 97 3.52 -6.84 -17.81
C GLU A 97 4.87 -7.26 -17.23
N ILE A 98 4.95 -7.44 -15.91
CA ILE A 98 6.15 -7.89 -15.20
C ILE A 98 6.03 -9.38 -14.90
N ALA A 99 7.01 -10.15 -15.35
CA ALA A 99 7.16 -11.56 -14.99
C ALA A 99 7.80 -11.71 -13.61
N LEU A 100 7.31 -12.69 -12.84
CA LEU A 100 7.75 -12.93 -11.46
C LEU A 100 8.66 -14.15 -11.37
N TYR A 101 9.71 -14.02 -10.57
CA TYR A 101 10.72 -15.05 -10.38
C TYR A 101 10.93 -15.32 -8.89
N GLN A 102 11.13 -16.58 -8.51
CA GLN A 102 11.46 -16.93 -7.12
C GLN A 102 12.93 -16.68 -6.80
N SER A 103 13.78 -16.72 -7.82
CA SER A 103 15.21 -16.36 -7.80
C SER A 103 15.63 -15.92 -9.21
N PRO A 104 16.79 -15.26 -9.38
CA PRO A 104 17.30 -14.91 -10.70
C PRO A 104 17.26 -16.08 -11.69
N GLY A 105 16.51 -15.90 -12.78
CA GLY A 105 16.36 -16.88 -13.85
C GLY A 105 15.37 -18.02 -13.60
N VAL A 106 14.77 -18.13 -12.41
CA VAL A 106 13.82 -19.20 -12.07
C VAL A 106 12.40 -18.62 -11.88
N PRO A 107 11.48 -18.81 -12.84
CA PRO A 107 10.12 -18.29 -12.74
C PRO A 107 9.39 -18.83 -11.52
N VAL A 108 8.41 -18.08 -11.01
CA VAL A 108 7.50 -18.61 -9.99
C VAL A 108 6.69 -19.80 -10.56
N PRO A 109 6.42 -20.86 -9.78
CA PRO A 109 5.70 -22.05 -10.27
C PRO A 109 4.30 -21.77 -10.80
N THR A 110 3.68 -20.69 -10.31
CA THR A 110 2.33 -20.28 -10.71
C THR A 110 2.27 -19.64 -12.10
N GLY A 111 3.42 -19.26 -12.68
CA GLY A 111 3.48 -18.49 -13.92
C GLY A 111 2.82 -17.10 -13.84
N ARG A 112 2.53 -16.62 -12.63
CA ARG A 112 1.87 -15.32 -12.41
C ARG A 112 2.74 -14.16 -12.86
N THR A 113 2.07 -13.13 -13.32
CA THR A 113 2.61 -11.83 -13.74
C THR A 113 1.88 -10.70 -13.00
N ILE A 114 2.38 -9.47 -13.14
CA ILE A 114 1.70 -8.25 -12.67
C ILE A 114 1.52 -7.30 -13.86
N PRO A 115 0.28 -6.91 -14.20
CA PRO A 115 0.04 -5.99 -15.29
C PRO A 115 0.46 -4.56 -14.94
N ASN A 116 0.83 -3.80 -15.97
CA ASN A 116 1.06 -2.36 -15.91
C ASN A 116 0.34 -1.68 -17.09
N PRO A 117 -0.70 -0.86 -16.85
CA PRO A 117 -1.24 -0.47 -15.55
C PRO A 117 -1.77 -1.63 -14.70
N THR A 118 -1.84 -1.44 -13.38
CA THR A 118 -2.45 -2.39 -12.44
C THR A 118 -3.92 -2.63 -12.80
N VAL A 119 -4.54 -3.64 -12.18
CA VAL A 119 -5.97 -3.95 -12.42
C VAL A 119 -6.90 -2.80 -12.04
N GLU A 120 -6.45 -1.91 -11.16
CA GLU A 120 -7.12 -0.67 -10.76
C GLU A 120 -6.85 0.52 -11.71
N GLY A 121 -5.99 0.33 -12.73
CA GLY A 121 -5.68 1.32 -13.76
C GLY A 121 -4.54 2.29 -13.42
N TYR A 122 -3.72 2.01 -12.40
CA TYR A 122 -2.59 2.86 -12.00
C TYR A 122 -1.28 2.33 -12.57
N LYS A 123 -0.27 3.20 -12.74
CA LYS A 123 1.08 2.74 -13.07
C LYS A 123 1.59 1.81 -11.97
N LEU A 124 2.16 0.67 -12.34
CA LEU A 124 2.72 -0.27 -11.38
C LEU A 124 4.02 0.27 -10.80
N VAL A 125 4.08 0.29 -9.47
CA VAL A 125 5.26 0.69 -8.68
C VAL A 125 5.61 -0.46 -7.73
N VAL A 126 6.90 -0.76 -7.62
CA VAL A 126 7.44 -1.79 -6.73
C VAL A 126 8.55 -1.23 -5.85
N LEU A 127 8.60 -1.67 -4.59
CA LEU A 127 9.64 -1.27 -3.66
C LEU A 127 10.84 -2.23 -3.80
N VAL A 128 12.02 -1.71 -4.12
CA VAL A 128 13.23 -2.52 -4.28
C VAL A 128 13.77 -2.91 -2.89
N ARG A 129 14.07 -4.19 -2.73
CA ARG A 129 14.56 -4.82 -1.50
C ARG A 129 15.99 -5.29 -1.63
N ASP A 130 16.37 -5.77 -2.81
CA ASP A 130 17.75 -6.13 -3.13
C ASP A 130 18.01 -5.88 -4.61
N GLN A 131 19.26 -5.61 -4.96
CA GLN A 131 19.68 -5.29 -6.32
C GLN A 131 20.93 -6.09 -6.70
N GLN A 132 20.78 -6.85 -7.78
CA GLN A 132 21.84 -7.50 -8.54
C GLN A 132 21.92 -6.85 -9.93
N PRO A 133 22.98 -7.09 -10.73
CA PRO A 133 23.16 -6.41 -12.02
C PRO A 133 21.94 -6.44 -12.95
N ASP A 134 21.33 -7.63 -13.13
CA ASP A 134 20.20 -7.82 -14.05
C ASP A 134 18.85 -8.05 -13.33
N TRP A 135 18.88 -8.11 -11.99
CA TRP A 135 17.78 -8.62 -11.20
C TRP A 135 17.52 -7.74 -9.98
N LEU A 136 16.23 -7.50 -9.70
CA LEU A 136 15.79 -6.79 -8.51
C LEU A 136 14.92 -7.73 -7.69
N GLN A 137 15.22 -7.88 -6.41
CA GLN A 137 14.23 -8.39 -5.47
C GLN A 137 13.33 -7.23 -5.08
N VAL A 138 12.02 -7.39 -5.24
CA VAL A 138 11.05 -6.34 -4.99
C VAL A 138 9.92 -6.84 -4.10
N GLN A 139 9.35 -5.94 -3.31
CA GLN A 139 8.04 -6.15 -2.68
C GLN A 139 6.95 -5.76 -3.67
N ILE A 140 5.87 -6.54 -3.72
CA ILE A 140 4.76 -6.38 -4.67
C ILE A 140 3.43 -6.10 -3.98
N ASN A 141 2.47 -5.56 -4.73
CA ASN A 141 1.11 -5.24 -4.27
C ASN A 141 0.15 -6.44 -4.38
N GLN A 142 0.59 -7.63 -3.99
CA GLN A 142 -0.21 -8.85 -4.04
C GLN A 142 -0.13 -9.60 -2.72
N ARG A 143 -1.17 -10.39 -2.41
CA ARG A 143 -1.15 -11.30 -1.26
C ARG A 143 -0.12 -12.42 -1.45
N PRO A 144 0.47 -12.95 -0.36
CA PRO A 144 0.26 -12.56 1.04
C PRO A 144 0.85 -11.17 1.38
N ASN A 145 0.45 -10.59 2.51
CA ASN A 145 1.04 -9.35 3.00
C ASN A 145 2.57 -9.48 3.07
N GLY A 146 3.28 -8.50 2.51
CA GLY A 146 4.74 -8.55 2.43
C GLY A 146 5.29 -9.39 1.28
N ALA A 147 4.48 -9.86 0.32
CA ALA A 147 4.98 -10.67 -0.78
C ALA A 147 6.16 -10.03 -1.52
N THR A 148 7.18 -10.85 -1.78
CA THR A 148 8.40 -10.47 -2.51
C THR A 148 8.68 -11.46 -3.64
N CYS A 149 9.28 -10.96 -4.71
CA CYS A 149 9.76 -11.76 -5.84
C CYS A 149 10.96 -11.09 -6.48
N TRP A 150 11.60 -11.80 -7.40
CA TRP A 150 12.60 -11.25 -8.31
C TRP A 150 11.94 -10.82 -9.62
N ILE A 151 12.42 -9.71 -10.17
CA ILE A 151 12.05 -9.18 -11.50
C ILE A 151 13.32 -8.78 -12.26
N LYS A 152 13.22 -8.61 -13.58
CA LYS A 152 14.34 -8.08 -14.36
C LYS A 152 14.50 -6.59 -14.09
N ALA A 153 15.75 -6.15 -13.88
CA ALA A 153 16.06 -4.74 -13.72
C ALA A 153 15.67 -3.90 -14.96
N SER A 154 15.71 -4.51 -16.15
CA SER A 154 15.32 -3.88 -17.42
C SER A 154 13.84 -3.51 -17.55
N ASP A 155 12.98 -4.07 -16.69
CA ASP A 155 11.52 -3.94 -16.81
C ASP A 155 10.98 -2.72 -16.04
N VAL A 156 11.86 -2.03 -15.30
CA VAL A 156 11.54 -0.87 -14.47
C VAL A 156 12.52 0.29 -14.70
N ALA A 157 12.03 1.52 -14.56
CA ALA A 157 12.88 2.67 -14.34
C ALA A 157 13.08 2.87 -12.82
N LEU A 158 14.32 3.01 -12.38
CA LEU A 158 14.64 3.21 -10.96
C LEU A 158 14.61 4.70 -10.59
N ARG A 159 14.06 4.98 -9.41
CA ARG A 159 14.13 6.28 -8.73
C ARG A 159 14.22 6.07 -7.22
N THR A 160 14.39 7.15 -6.47
CA THR A 160 14.36 7.12 -5.01
C THR A 160 13.21 7.92 -4.43
N VAL A 161 12.80 7.54 -3.21
CA VAL A 161 11.92 8.33 -2.35
C VAL A 161 12.61 8.55 -0.99
N PRO A 162 12.46 9.74 -0.38
CA PRO A 162 13.27 10.12 0.78
C PRO A 162 12.64 9.74 2.13
N ASN A 163 11.36 9.39 2.15
CA ASN A 163 10.58 9.29 3.38
C ASN A 163 10.16 7.86 3.68
N HIS A 164 9.82 7.59 4.93
CA HIS A 164 9.07 6.41 5.36
C HIS A 164 7.99 6.77 6.38
N ILE A 165 6.98 5.91 6.49
CA ILE A 165 5.82 6.10 7.36
C ILE A 165 5.82 5.00 8.43
N LEU A 166 5.60 5.40 9.68
CA LEU A 166 5.36 4.48 10.80
C LEU A 166 3.93 4.68 11.31
N ILE A 167 3.18 3.58 11.42
CA ILE A 167 1.84 3.55 12.00
C ILE A 167 1.87 2.66 13.24
N GLU A 168 1.57 3.24 14.39
CA GLU A 168 1.51 2.57 15.68
C GLU A 168 0.03 2.38 16.05
N ARG A 169 -0.47 1.14 16.01
CA ARG A 169 -1.90 0.87 16.25
C ARG A 169 -2.33 1.18 17.68
N GLY A 170 -1.54 0.77 18.67
CA GLY A 170 -1.84 0.98 20.09
C GLY A 170 -1.77 2.45 20.47
N ALA A 171 -0.74 3.16 19.98
CA ALA A 171 -0.61 4.61 20.14
C ALA A 171 -1.62 5.39 19.30
N LYS A 172 -2.22 4.76 18.27
CA LYS A 172 -3.17 5.37 17.33
C LYS A 172 -2.54 6.58 16.66
N ARG A 173 -1.32 6.39 16.17
CA ARG A 173 -0.46 7.45 15.64
C ARG A 173 0.13 7.07 14.29
N LEU A 174 0.20 8.04 13.39
CA LEU A 174 0.97 7.97 12.16
C LEU A 174 2.07 9.01 12.25
N SER A 175 3.30 8.60 11.92
CA SER A 175 4.45 9.48 11.82
C SER A 175 5.14 9.31 10.47
N VAL A 176 5.67 10.40 9.93
CA VAL A 176 6.48 10.40 8.70
C VAL A 176 7.87 10.87 9.03
N TYR A 177 8.88 10.20 8.48
CA TYR A 177 10.28 10.48 8.74
C TYR A 177 11.10 10.60 7.44
N HIS A 178 12.15 11.40 7.50
CA HIS A 178 13.28 11.39 6.56
C HIS A 178 14.53 10.94 7.32
N GLY A 179 15.09 9.76 7.00
CA GLY A 179 16.06 9.13 7.91
C GLY A 179 15.48 9.03 9.32
N ASP A 180 16.14 9.64 10.31
CA ASP A 180 15.64 9.69 11.70
C ASP A 180 14.88 11.00 12.05
N GLU A 181 14.77 11.95 11.12
CA GLU A 181 14.08 13.23 11.33
C GLU A 181 12.57 13.06 11.17
N GLN A 182 11.79 13.41 12.20
CA GLN A 182 10.32 13.35 12.14
C GLN A 182 9.75 14.59 11.44
N LEU A 183 9.15 14.38 10.28
CA LEU A 183 8.51 15.45 9.47
C LEU A 183 7.05 15.69 9.87
N MET A 184 6.36 14.63 10.32
CA MET A 184 4.94 14.67 10.69
C MET A 184 4.65 13.68 11.82
N SER A 185 3.74 14.05 12.72
CA SER A 185 3.13 13.13 13.67
C SER A 185 1.69 13.55 13.94
N THR A 186 0.74 12.63 13.77
CA THR A 186 -0.68 12.91 14.01
C THR A 186 -1.44 11.70 14.54
N ALA A 187 -2.53 11.97 15.24
CA ALA A 187 -3.48 10.96 15.68
C ALA A 187 -4.23 10.37 14.50
N VAL A 188 -4.51 9.07 14.56
CA VAL A 188 -5.26 8.33 13.55
C VAL A 188 -6.32 7.45 14.18
N ALA A 189 -7.26 6.96 13.38
CA ALA A 189 -8.17 5.90 13.77
C ALA A 189 -7.87 4.63 12.97
N PRO A 190 -7.17 3.64 13.56
CA PRO A 190 -6.89 2.37 12.91
C PRO A 190 -8.14 1.46 12.91
N GLY A 191 -7.97 0.25 12.37
CA GLY A 191 -8.96 -0.82 12.43
C GLY A 191 -9.30 -1.21 13.86
N ARG A 192 -10.58 -1.50 14.10
CA ARG A 192 -11.08 -2.11 15.36
C ARG A 192 -10.56 -3.54 15.53
N ASP A 193 -10.68 -4.08 16.73
CA ASP A 193 -10.16 -5.42 17.06
C ASP A 193 -10.74 -6.54 16.19
N SER A 194 -12.01 -6.43 15.78
CA SER A 194 -12.66 -7.42 14.90
C SER A 194 -12.29 -7.28 13.42
N SER A 195 -11.57 -6.22 13.04
CA SER A 195 -11.09 -5.98 11.67
C SER A 195 -9.84 -5.10 11.75
N PRO A 196 -8.75 -5.65 12.30
CA PRO A 196 -7.57 -4.86 12.64
C PRO A 196 -6.85 -4.34 11.38
N THR A 197 -6.16 -3.23 11.52
CA THR A 197 -5.14 -2.83 10.52
C THR A 197 -4.03 -3.89 10.54
N PRO A 198 -3.64 -4.46 9.38
CA PRO A 198 -2.63 -5.51 9.33
C PRO A 198 -1.29 -4.98 9.82
N LEU A 199 -0.57 -5.80 10.59
CA LEU A 199 0.81 -5.50 10.98
C LEU A 199 1.76 -5.91 9.86
N GLY A 200 2.93 -5.28 9.82
CA GLY A 200 3.99 -5.65 8.90
C GLY A 200 4.55 -4.47 8.14
N ALA A 201 5.22 -4.77 7.05
CA ALA A 201 5.93 -3.79 6.25
C ALA A 201 5.37 -3.78 4.83
N PHE A 202 5.03 -2.58 4.38
CA PHE A 202 4.30 -2.28 3.15
C PHE A 202 4.96 -1.09 2.45
N TYR A 203 4.36 -0.65 1.37
CA TYR A 203 4.69 0.63 0.75
C TYR A 203 3.46 1.25 0.12
N VAL A 204 3.52 2.55 -0.14
CA VAL A 204 2.47 3.29 -0.83
C VAL A 204 2.47 2.91 -2.31
N ASP A 205 1.41 2.32 -2.82
CA ASP A 205 1.31 1.96 -4.25
C ASP A 205 0.46 2.94 -5.05
N ILE A 206 -0.58 3.54 -4.45
CA ILE A 206 -1.52 4.41 -5.15
C ILE A 206 -1.84 5.66 -4.31
N LEU A 207 -1.85 6.83 -4.95
CA LEU A 207 -2.34 8.10 -4.41
C LEU A 207 -3.56 8.58 -5.21
N THR A 208 -4.70 8.80 -4.56
CA THR A 208 -5.94 9.18 -5.25
C THR A 208 -6.72 10.28 -4.54
N ARG A 209 -7.55 10.97 -5.33
CA ARG A 209 -8.63 11.82 -4.84
C ARG A 209 -9.95 11.08 -5.01
N PRO A 210 -10.63 10.68 -3.92
CA PRO A 210 -11.98 10.15 -3.99
C PRO A 210 -12.93 11.13 -4.70
N SER A 211 -13.91 10.59 -5.43
CA SER A 211 -14.89 11.39 -6.18
C SER A 211 -15.77 12.27 -5.30
N ASN A 212 -16.04 11.82 -4.06
CA ASN A 212 -16.73 12.60 -3.05
C ASN A 212 -15.77 12.93 -1.88
N PRO A 213 -15.20 14.14 -1.84
CA PRO A 213 -14.26 14.55 -0.79
C PRO A 213 -14.93 14.69 0.59
N ASN A 214 -16.26 14.76 0.66
CA ASN A 214 -17.04 14.79 1.91
C ASN A 214 -17.52 13.38 2.33
N GLY A 215 -17.13 12.35 1.58
CA GLY A 215 -17.48 10.96 1.84
C GLY A 215 -16.63 10.32 2.94
N PRO A 216 -16.82 9.01 3.21
CA PRO A 216 -16.09 8.29 4.26
C PRO A 216 -14.58 8.26 4.06
N TYR A 217 -14.10 8.44 2.82
CA TYR A 217 -12.68 8.48 2.47
C TYR A 217 -12.06 9.89 2.54
N GLY A 218 -12.86 10.93 2.74
CA GLY A 218 -12.36 12.31 2.74
C GLY A 218 -11.77 12.75 1.39
N PRO A 219 -10.92 13.79 1.37
CA PRO A 219 -10.42 14.42 0.15
C PRO A 219 -9.32 13.62 -0.57
N PHE A 220 -8.67 12.68 0.13
CA PHE A 220 -7.54 11.93 -0.38
C PHE A 220 -7.45 10.52 0.22
N GLN A 221 -6.82 9.63 -0.53
CA GLN A 221 -6.50 8.27 -0.12
C GLN A 221 -5.08 7.89 -0.57
N VAL A 222 -4.33 7.32 0.37
CA VAL A 222 -2.98 6.77 0.21
C VAL A 222 -3.11 5.25 0.39
N SER A 223 -3.20 4.53 -0.72
CA SER A 223 -3.23 3.06 -0.70
C SER A 223 -1.87 2.52 -0.26
N VAL A 224 -1.89 1.42 0.49
CA VAL A 224 -0.67 0.68 0.87
C VAL A 224 -0.79 -0.77 0.40
N THR A 225 0.32 -1.44 0.17
CA THR A 225 0.35 -2.86 -0.24
C THR A 225 -0.05 -3.86 0.85
N GLY A 226 -0.69 -3.38 1.92
CA GLY A 226 -1.25 -4.20 2.97
C GLY A 226 -2.71 -4.54 2.68
N PHE A 227 -3.08 -5.78 2.97
CA PHE A 227 -4.43 -6.29 2.82
C PHE A 227 -5.00 -6.72 4.16
N SER A 228 -6.31 -6.58 4.32
CA SER A 228 -7.03 -7.07 5.50
C SER A 228 -6.80 -8.57 5.69
N GLU A 229 -6.59 -8.96 6.94
CA GLU A 229 -6.48 -10.35 7.39
C GLU A 229 -7.86 -10.99 7.65
N VAL A 230 -8.91 -10.17 7.69
CA VAL A 230 -10.30 -10.60 7.97
C VAL A 230 -11.18 -10.52 6.73
N TYR A 231 -10.94 -9.54 5.85
CA TYR A 231 -11.73 -9.31 4.65
C TYR A 231 -10.93 -9.58 3.37
N GLU A 232 -11.33 -10.59 2.61
CA GLU A 232 -10.82 -10.81 1.25
C GLU A 232 -11.44 -9.83 0.23
N SER A 233 -12.60 -9.26 0.55
CA SER A 233 -13.20 -8.18 -0.20
C SER A 233 -13.91 -7.19 0.73
N PHE A 234 -13.86 -5.91 0.38
CA PHE A 234 -14.52 -4.85 1.14
C PHE A 234 -14.87 -3.67 0.22
N GLY A 235 -16.11 -3.19 0.27
CA GLY A 235 -16.53 -2.02 -0.51
C GLY A 235 -16.34 -2.14 -2.02
N GLY A 236 -16.36 -3.37 -2.57
CA GLY A 236 -16.11 -3.66 -3.99
C GLY A 236 -14.63 -3.83 -4.38
N GLY A 237 -13.70 -3.65 -3.44
CA GLY A 237 -12.27 -3.93 -3.62
C GLY A 237 -11.83 -5.26 -3.02
N ASN A 238 -10.56 -5.61 -3.21
CA ASN A 238 -9.89 -6.86 -2.78
C ASN A 238 -9.42 -6.86 -1.29
N GLY A 239 -9.99 -5.97 -0.47
CA GLY A 239 -9.62 -5.82 0.93
C GLY A 239 -8.27 -5.14 1.17
N GLN A 240 -7.70 -4.46 0.17
CA GLN A 240 -6.52 -3.61 0.35
C GLN A 240 -6.81 -2.46 1.33
N ILE A 241 -5.81 -2.13 2.14
CA ILE A 241 -5.85 -1.12 3.18
C ILE A 241 -5.31 0.20 2.65
N ALA A 242 -5.86 1.30 3.15
CA ALA A 242 -5.37 2.64 2.83
C ALA A 242 -5.36 3.54 4.06
N VAL A 243 -4.52 4.56 3.99
CA VAL A 243 -4.61 5.76 4.84
C VAL A 243 -5.50 6.77 4.11
N HIS A 244 -6.52 7.31 4.75
CA HIS A 244 -7.46 8.23 4.08
C HIS A 244 -8.06 9.26 5.05
N GLY A 245 -8.69 10.30 4.51
CA GLY A 245 -9.42 11.29 5.32
C GLY A 245 -10.69 10.71 5.95
N THR A 246 -11.62 11.54 6.40
CA THR A 246 -12.87 11.02 6.96
C THR A 246 -14.00 12.04 6.95
N ASN A 247 -15.23 11.55 6.95
CA ASN A 247 -16.42 12.34 7.29
C ASN A 247 -16.85 12.18 8.76
N ARG A 248 -16.04 11.47 9.57
CA ARG A 248 -16.27 11.22 10.99
C ARG A 248 -15.04 11.59 11.83
N PRO A 249 -14.64 12.87 11.85
CA PRO A 249 -13.43 13.31 12.54
C PRO A 249 -13.49 13.04 14.05
N GLU A 250 -14.68 12.91 14.63
CA GLU A 250 -14.87 12.57 16.04
C GLU A 250 -14.35 11.18 16.43
N LEU A 251 -14.06 10.32 15.46
CA LEU A 251 -13.52 8.98 15.70
C LEU A 251 -11.99 8.92 15.72
N ILE A 252 -11.30 9.99 15.31
CA ILE A 252 -9.83 10.03 15.32
C ILE A 252 -9.31 9.82 16.75
N GLY A 253 -8.29 8.98 16.89
CA GLY A 253 -7.81 8.55 18.21
C GLY A 253 -8.57 7.35 18.80
N THR A 254 -9.44 6.69 18.03
CA THR A 254 -10.11 5.44 18.42
C THR A 254 -9.94 4.33 17.36
N PRO A 255 -9.90 3.05 17.75
CA PRO A 255 -9.87 1.94 16.79
C PRO A 255 -11.29 1.71 16.24
N ALA A 256 -11.59 2.29 15.07
CA ALA A 256 -12.98 2.44 14.58
C ALA A 256 -13.21 2.01 13.12
N SER A 257 -12.16 1.70 12.38
CA SER A 257 -12.28 1.38 10.95
C SER A 257 -12.43 -0.13 10.69
N HIS A 258 -12.59 -0.51 9.41
CA HIS A 258 -12.59 -1.89 8.92
C HIS A 258 -11.19 -2.39 8.50
N GLY A 259 -10.12 -1.71 8.95
CA GLY A 259 -8.73 -2.01 8.65
C GLY A 259 -7.95 -0.80 8.14
N CYS A 260 -8.61 0.10 7.39
CA CYS A 260 -8.01 1.37 6.94
C CYS A 260 -7.55 2.27 8.10
N VAL A 261 -6.63 3.18 7.84
CA VAL A 261 -6.18 4.16 8.82
C VAL A 261 -6.80 5.51 8.47
N ARG A 262 -7.70 6.01 9.33
CA ARG A 262 -8.34 7.30 9.09
C ARG A 262 -7.53 8.42 9.71
N MET A 263 -7.44 9.53 9.00
CA MET A 263 -6.85 10.79 9.43
C MET A 263 -7.91 11.90 9.38
N THR A 264 -7.62 13.05 9.99
CA THR A 264 -8.38 14.26 9.68
C THR A 264 -8.18 14.64 8.20
N ASN A 265 -9.11 15.41 7.63
CA ASN A 265 -9.00 15.86 6.24
C ASN A 265 -7.83 16.84 6.01
N GLU A 266 -7.46 17.59 7.05
CA GLU A 266 -6.28 18.46 7.04
C GLU A 266 -5.00 17.63 7.02
N ASP A 267 -4.88 16.66 7.94
CA ASP A 267 -3.68 15.82 8.03
C ASP A 267 -3.46 14.97 6.79
N ILE A 268 -4.51 14.36 6.22
CA ILE A 268 -4.35 13.56 4.99
C ILE A 268 -3.90 14.44 3.82
N THR A 269 -4.32 15.72 3.78
CA THR A 269 -3.89 16.66 2.75
C THR A 269 -2.40 17.01 2.93
N ALA A 270 -1.96 17.20 4.18
CA ALA A 270 -0.55 17.42 4.51
C ALA A 270 0.34 16.19 4.27
N LEU A 271 -0.21 14.98 4.34
CA LEU A 271 0.51 13.73 4.10
C LEU A 271 0.89 13.54 2.62
N ILE A 272 0.08 13.99 1.67
CA ILE A 272 0.26 13.73 0.24
C ILE A 272 1.67 14.06 -0.30
N PRO A 273 2.25 15.25 -0.06
CA PRO A 273 3.61 15.54 -0.53
C PRO A 273 4.68 14.66 0.14
N LEU A 274 4.41 14.08 1.30
CA LEU A 274 5.35 13.26 2.06
C LEU A 274 5.27 11.77 1.75
N ALA A 275 4.19 11.32 1.09
CA ALA A 275 3.85 9.91 0.88
C ALA A 275 3.89 9.50 -0.61
N ARG A 276 4.91 9.92 -1.36
CA ARG A 276 5.09 9.56 -2.79
C ARG A 276 4.97 8.05 -3.00
N GLN A 277 4.48 7.61 -4.17
CA GLN A 277 4.43 6.18 -4.51
C GLN A 277 5.81 5.53 -4.33
N GLY A 278 5.83 4.37 -3.66
CA GLY A 278 7.03 3.66 -3.23
C GLY A 278 7.49 3.99 -1.81
N THR A 279 6.92 5.00 -1.15
CA THR A 279 7.23 5.34 0.26
C THR A 279 6.97 4.12 1.15
N PRO A 280 7.99 3.60 1.88
CA PRO A 280 7.78 2.48 2.79
C PRO A 280 6.83 2.83 3.93
N VAL A 281 6.01 1.87 4.33
CA VAL A 281 5.05 2.01 5.43
C VAL A 281 5.22 0.82 6.37
N VAL A 282 5.53 1.07 7.63
CA VAL A 282 5.61 0.03 8.65
C VAL A 282 4.46 0.21 9.64
N ILE A 283 3.75 -0.89 9.90
CA ILE A 283 2.61 -0.92 10.83
C ILE A 283 2.96 -1.86 11.98
N VAL A 284 2.97 -1.30 13.19
CA VAL A 284 3.27 -2.00 14.45
C VAL A 284 2.08 -1.96 15.41
N ALA A 285 2.12 -2.84 16.41
CA ALA A 285 1.06 -3.02 17.39
C ALA A 285 0.78 -1.77 18.23
#